data_AF-A0A7M2Y750-F1
#
_entry.id   AF-A0A7M2Y750-F1
#
_cell.length_a   1.000
_cell.length_b   1.000
_cell.length_c   1.000
_cell.angle_alpha   90.00
_cell.angle_beta   90.00
_cell.angle_gamma   90.00
#
_symmetry.space_group_name_H-M   'P 1'
#
loop_
_entity.id
_entity.type
_entity.pdbx_description
1 polymer ?
#
loop_
_entity_poly.entity_id
_entity_poly.type
_entity_poly.pdbx_seq_one_letter_code
_entity_poly.pdbx_strand_id
1 'polypeptide(L)'
;MKNISKSISLIFLFLFGINSNAQDSNKVVAKIDAHNIEGVISLKAIAQNQSEVFQSLNYIFLAVKKDKGKNMSSSKQENKFTLLPKETKVLSEISINVNKDDALKVYLFIKDEKTEKVIAKDSLEMNSKNFKNAVSYEKTTNEENMLMNNLVINETKTRVGDDFYRKLYSVLMLNDMKFGFRIRIAELPSTGTNMMLQIFANDENILSFAARPEDDYLDDVVKQSIAGLIAYDHDRQVSDKGFIY
;
A
#
# COMPACT_ATOMS: atom_id res chain seq x y z
N MET A 1 65.14 4.37 7.11
CA MET A 1 63.87 3.82 7.66
C MET A 1 62.72 4.85 7.75
N LYS A 2 62.95 6.17 7.84
CA LYS A 2 61.89 7.20 7.94
C LYS A 2 61.03 7.43 6.67
N ASN A 3 61.52 7.01 5.48
CA ASN A 3 60.79 7.21 4.21
C ASN A 3 59.87 6.03 3.84
N ILE A 4 60.05 4.88 4.50
CA ILE A 4 59.23 3.68 4.28
C ILE A 4 57.87 3.81 4.98
N SER A 5 57.83 4.40 6.18
CA SER A 5 56.56 4.65 6.89
C SER A 5 55.67 5.68 6.19
N LYS A 6 56.27 6.68 5.52
CA LYS A 6 55.53 7.66 4.70
C LYS A 6 54.92 7.02 3.44
N SER A 7 55.62 6.06 2.82
CA SER A 7 55.10 5.32 1.67
C SER A 7 53.97 4.36 2.04
N ILE A 8 54.02 3.76 3.24
CA ILE A 8 52.96 2.89 3.78
C ILE A 8 51.70 3.69 4.11
N SER A 9 51.83 4.90 4.65
CA SER A 9 50.70 5.80 4.92
C SER A 9 49.99 6.24 3.63
N LEU A 10 50.74 6.44 2.54
CA LEU A 10 50.17 6.84 1.24
C LEU A 10 49.39 5.70 0.55
N ILE A 11 49.80 4.45 0.76
CA ILE A 11 49.08 3.26 0.26
C ILE A 11 47.77 3.02 1.02
N PHE A 12 47.74 3.32 2.33
CA PHE A 12 46.53 3.13 3.14
C PHE A 12 45.41 4.13 2.78
N LEU A 13 45.77 5.32 2.27
CA LEU A 13 44.82 6.34 1.82
C LEU A 13 44.14 5.99 0.49
N PHE A 14 44.73 5.11 -0.32
CA PHE A 14 44.17 4.69 -1.61
C PHE A 14 43.09 3.60 -1.49
N LEU A 15 42.96 2.95 -0.33
CA LEU A 15 41.99 1.86 -0.11
C LEU A 15 40.59 2.34 0.34
N PHE A 16 40.42 3.63 0.65
CA PHE A 16 39.14 4.20 1.11
C PHE A 16 38.29 4.83 -0.01
N GLY A 17 38.71 4.72 -1.28
CA GLY A 17 38.07 5.44 -2.40
C GLY A 17 37.05 4.65 -3.23
N ILE A 18 36.85 3.35 -3.00
CA ILE A 18 35.92 2.54 -3.81
C ILE A 18 34.48 2.70 -3.30
N ASN A 19 33.83 3.78 -3.76
CA ASN A 19 32.37 3.88 -3.75
C ASN A 19 31.81 2.94 -4.83
N SER A 20 31.55 1.69 -4.46
CA SER A 20 30.79 0.76 -5.28
C SER A 20 29.34 1.21 -5.34
N ASN A 21 28.96 1.88 -6.44
CA ASN A 21 27.56 2.11 -6.75
C ASN A 21 26.96 0.77 -7.18
N ALA A 22 26.21 0.11 -6.29
CA ALA A 22 25.37 -1.00 -6.68
C ALA A 22 24.32 -0.47 -7.67
N GLN A 23 24.43 -0.86 -8.94
CA GLN A 23 23.40 -0.55 -9.93
C GLN A 23 22.11 -1.24 -9.50
N ASP A 24 21.08 -0.45 -9.25
CA ASP A 24 19.73 -0.95 -8.93
C ASP A 24 19.18 -1.64 -10.19
N SER A 25 19.45 -2.95 -10.28
CA SER A 25 19.20 -3.76 -11.49
C SER A 25 17.72 -4.11 -11.67
N ASN A 26 16.87 -3.75 -10.71
CA ASN A 26 15.45 -4.12 -10.71
C ASN A 26 14.59 -3.10 -11.48
N LYS A 27 14.74 -3.08 -12.80
CA LYS A 27 13.89 -2.28 -13.70
C LYS A 27 12.59 -3.02 -14.07
N VAL A 28 11.77 -3.32 -13.08
CA VAL A 28 10.42 -3.85 -13.33
C VAL A 28 9.46 -2.68 -13.52
N VAL A 29 8.63 -2.73 -14.55
CA VAL A 29 7.61 -1.71 -14.85
C VAL A 29 6.24 -2.35 -14.75
N ALA A 30 5.32 -1.67 -14.06
CA ALA A 30 3.92 -2.03 -13.98
C ALA A 30 3.12 -1.14 -14.94
N LYS A 31 2.12 -1.71 -15.60
CA LYS A 31 1.21 -0.97 -16.49
C LYS A 31 -0.20 -1.52 -16.38
N ILE A 32 -1.17 -0.64 -16.26
CA ILE A 32 -2.60 -0.93 -16.40
C ILE A 32 -3.01 -0.52 -17.81
N ASP A 33 -3.57 -1.46 -18.56
CA ASP A 33 -4.15 -1.21 -19.88
C ASP A 33 -5.68 -1.30 -19.78
N ALA A 34 -6.38 -0.33 -20.35
CA ALA A 34 -7.84 -0.23 -20.22
C ALA A 34 -8.49 -0.07 -21.59
N HIS A 35 -9.44 -0.97 -21.90
CA HIS A 35 -10.20 -0.97 -23.15
C HIS A 35 -11.69 -0.94 -22.85
N ASN A 36 -12.43 -0.04 -23.51
CA ASN A 36 -13.88 0.02 -23.40
C ASN A 36 -14.51 -0.67 -24.60
N ILE A 37 -15.29 -1.71 -24.34
CA ILE A 37 -16.07 -2.43 -25.33
C ILE A 37 -17.53 -2.38 -24.87
N GLU A 38 -18.35 -1.58 -25.57
CA GLU A 38 -19.81 -1.52 -25.36
C GLU A 38 -20.26 -1.27 -23.91
N GLY A 39 -19.53 -0.43 -23.16
CA GLY A 39 -19.88 -0.08 -21.76
C GLY A 39 -19.29 -1.01 -20.70
N VAL A 40 -18.55 -2.02 -21.11
CA VAL A 40 -17.70 -2.85 -20.25
C VAL A 40 -16.25 -2.40 -20.41
N ILE A 41 -15.61 -2.05 -19.30
CA ILE A 41 -14.18 -1.75 -19.27
C ILE A 41 -13.43 -3.03 -18.93
N SER A 42 -12.62 -3.50 -19.87
CA SER A 42 -11.59 -4.52 -19.63
C SER A 42 -10.32 -3.84 -19.13
N LEU A 43 -9.86 -4.24 -17.95
CA LEU A 43 -8.65 -3.76 -17.29
C LEU A 43 -7.63 -4.89 -17.25
N LYS A 44 -6.46 -4.69 -17.85
CA LYS A 44 -5.36 -5.66 -17.86
C LYS A 44 -4.20 -5.18 -17.02
N ALA A 45 -3.75 -6.02 -16.09
CA ALA A 45 -2.52 -5.81 -15.35
C ALA A 45 -1.33 -6.37 -16.14
N ILE A 46 -0.34 -5.54 -16.42
CA ILE A 46 0.84 -5.89 -17.22
C ILE A 46 2.09 -5.59 -16.41
N ALA A 47 3.04 -6.51 -16.41
CA ALA A 47 4.39 -6.29 -15.90
C ALA A 47 5.41 -6.47 -17.01
N GLN A 48 6.44 -5.63 -17.02
CA GLN A 48 7.58 -5.73 -17.92
C GLN A 48 8.88 -5.77 -17.13
N ASN A 49 9.74 -6.73 -17.44
CA ASN A 49 11.10 -6.76 -16.94
C ASN A 49 12.01 -6.06 -17.95
N GLN A 50 12.53 -4.89 -17.61
CA GLN A 50 13.50 -4.21 -18.47
C GLN A 50 14.95 -4.54 -18.11
N SER A 51 15.18 -5.38 -17.10
CA SER A 51 16.51 -5.82 -16.70
C SER A 51 16.97 -7.03 -17.52
N GLU A 52 18.21 -7.44 -17.27
CA GLU A 52 18.84 -8.64 -17.84
C GLU A 52 18.75 -9.84 -16.88
N VAL A 53 18.05 -9.68 -15.75
CA VAL A 53 18.00 -10.65 -14.66
C VAL A 53 16.58 -11.17 -14.50
N PHE A 54 16.46 -12.49 -14.26
CA PHE A 54 15.19 -13.13 -13.93
C PHE A 54 14.65 -12.66 -12.57
N GLN A 55 13.33 -12.46 -12.48
CA GLN A 55 12.66 -12.01 -11.26
C GLN A 55 11.53 -12.96 -10.85
N SER A 56 11.43 -13.25 -9.55
CA SER A 56 10.26 -13.88 -8.93
C SER A 56 9.51 -12.87 -8.08
N LEU A 57 8.24 -12.66 -8.39
CA LEU A 57 7.46 -11.50 -7.96
C LEU A 57 6.04 -11.92 -7.55
N ASN A 58 5.35 -11.00 -6.89
CA ASN A 58 3.95 -11.11 -6.51
C ASN A 58 3.23 -9.82 -6.93
N TYR A 59 1.97 -9.92 -7.36
CA TYR A 59 1.19 -8.73 -7.70
C TYR A 59 -0.11 -8.64 -6.91
N ILE A 60 -0.61 -7.42 -6.78
CA ILE A 60 -1.98 -7.12 -6.36
C ILE A 60 -2.57 -6.19 -7.41
N PHE A 61 -3.69 -6.61 -8.00
CA PHE A 61 -4.48 -5.83 -8.93
C PHE A 61 -5.87 -5.61 -8.35
N LEU A 62 -6.22 -4.36 -8.08
CA LEU A 62 -7.43 -3.97 -7.36
C LEU A 62 -8.20 -2.92 -8.16
N ALA A 63 -9.47 -3.18 -8.40
CA ALA A 63 -10.40 -2.20 -8.95
C ALA A 63 -11.52 -1.93 -7.93
N VAL A 64 -11.82 -0.65 -7.71
CA VAL A 64 -12.87 -0.17 -6.81
C VAL A 64 -13.81 0.71 -7.60
N LYS A 65 -15.06 0.27 -7.75
CA LYS A 65 -16.14 1.01 -8.39
C LYS A 65 -17.10 1.55 -7.33
N LYS A 66 -17.52 2.79 -7.52
CA LYS A 66 -18.59 3.44 -6.75
C LYS A 66 -19.68 3.87 -7.71
N ASP A 67 -20.90 3.40 -7.49
CA ASP A 67 -22.04 3.84 -8.28
C ASP A 67 -22.64 5.15 -7.76
N LYS A 68 -23.58 5.71 -8.52
CA LYS A 68 -24.34 6.91 -8.13
C LYS A 68 -25.19 6.71 -6.86
N GLY A 69 -25.57 5.47 -6.56
CA GLY A 69 -26.34 5.07 -5.38
C GLY A 69 -25.52 4.94 -4.09
N LYS A 70 -24.22 5.25 -4.14
CA LYS A 70 -23.22 5.04 -3.06
C LYS A 70 -22.83 3.58 -2.82
N ASN A 71 -23.33 2.61 -3.59
CA ASN A 71 -22.86 1.25 -3.46
C ASN A 71 -21.44 1.15 -4.00
N MET A 72 -20.60 0.44 -3.26
CA MET A 72 -19.22 0.17 -3.63
C MET A 72 -19.07 -1.30 -3.95
N SER A 73 -18.39 -1.59 -5.04
CA SER A 73 -17.99 -2.94 -5.43
C SER A 73 -16.50 -2.93 -5.71
N SER A 74 -15.77 -3.92 -5.18
CA SER A 74 -14.35 -4.08 -5.44
C SER A 74 -14.06 -5.45 -6.06
N SER A 75 -13.02 -5.50 -6.89
CA SER A 75 -12.48 -6.74 -7.44
C SER A 75 -10.98 -6.73 -7.22
N LYS A 76 -10.46 -7.76 -6.56
CA LYS A 76 -9.04 -7.93 -6.22
C LYS A 76 -8.55 -9.24 -6.79
N GLN A 77 -7.41 -9.20 -7.46
CA GLN A 77 -6.67 -10.37 -7.92
C GLN A 77 -5.23 -10.26 -7.43
N GLU A 78 -4.69 -11.36 -6.92
CA GLU A 78 -3.32 -11.42 -6.45
C GLU A 78 -2.75 -12.81 -6.73
N ASN A 79 -1.50 -12.85 -7.19
CA ASN A 79 -0.79 -14.11 -7.38
C ASN A 79 0.72 -13.89 -7.44
N LYS A 80 1.46 -14.98 -7.32
CA LYS A 80 2.88 -15.05 -7.62
C LYS A 80 3.10 -15.27 -9.12
N PHE A 81 4.17 -14.72 -9.64
CA PHE A 81 4.56 -14.88 -11.03
C PHE A 81 6.08 -14.72 -11.19
N THR A 82 6.58 -15.15 -12.34
CA THR A 82 7.97 -14.98 -12.70
C THR A 82 8.08 -14.12 -13.96
N LEU A 83 9.17 -13.39 -14.10
CA LEU A 83 9.41 -12.49 -15.22
C LEU A 83 10.83 -12.69 -15.74
N LEU A 84 10.94 -13.27 -16.94
CA LEU A 84 12.20 -13.46 -17.65
C LEU A 84 12.81 -12.10 -18.04
N PRO A 85 14.14 -12.04 -18.31
CA PRO A 85 14.76 -10.83 -18.84
C PRO A 85 14.05 -10.31 -20.09
N LYS A 86 13.81 -8.99 -20.15
CA LYS A 86 13.14 -8.31 -21.28
C LYS A 86 11.70 -8.77 -21.57
N GLU A 87 11.10 -9.61 -20.72
CA GLU A 87 9.74 -10.13 -20.90
C GLU A 87 8.68 -9.07 -20.57
N THR A 88 7.58 -9.09 -21.32
CA THR A 88 6.33 -8.41 -20.95
C THR A 88 5.25 -9.48 -20.75
N LYS A 89 4.56 -9.45 -19.61
CA LYS A 89 3.57 -10.45 -19.22
C LYS A 89 2.28 -9.78 -18.78
N VAL A 90 1.15 -10.28 -19.29
CA VAL A 90 -0.17 -9.97 -18.74
C VAL A 90 -0.37 -10.86 -17.52
N LEU A 91 -0.62 -10.24 -16.37
CA LEU A 91 -0.74 -10.92 -15.09
C LEU A 91 -2.18 -11.37 -14.85
N SER A 92 -3.13 -10.49 -15.17
CA SER A 92 -4.54 -10.73 -14.97
C SER A 92 -5.42 -9.72 -15.70
N GLU A 93 -6.72 -10.01 -15.74
CA GLU A 93 -7.73 -9.20 -16.39
C GLU A 93 -8.98 -9.10 -15.50
N ILE A 94 -9.52 -7.89 -15.37
CA ILE A 94 -10.77 -7.60 -14.65
C ILE A 94 -11.71 -6.89 -15.62
N SER A 95 -12.92 -7.43 -15.79
CA SER A 95 -13.98 -6.78 -16.57
C SER A 95 -14.99 -6.12 -15.65
N ILE A 96 -15.29 -4.84 -15.89
CA ILE A 96 -16.19 -4.05 -15.04
C ILE A 96 -17.19 -3.30 -15.90
N ASN A 97 -18.47 -3.45 -15.58
CA ASN A 97 -19.52 -2.60 -16.15
C ASN A 97 -19.46 -1.22 -15.51
N VAL A 98 -19.27 -0.19 -16.31
CA VAL A 98 -19.14 1.19 -15.80
C VAL A 98 -20.12 2.12 -16.51
N ASN A 99 -21.02 2.70 -15.72
CA ASN A 99 -21.94 3.73 -16.22
C ASN A 99 -21.26 5.09 -16.27
N LYS A 100 -21.86 6.03 -17.03
CA LYS A 100 -21.33 7.39 -17.22
C LYS A 100 -21.08 8.16 -15.92
N ASP A 101 -21.89 7.89 -14.89
CA ASP A 101 -21.82 8.56 -13.58
C ASP A 101 -21.01 7.77 -12.54
N ASP A 102 -20.60 6.53 -12.84
CA ASP A 102 -19.86 5.69 -11.91
C ASP A 102 -18.41 6.19 -11.78
N ALA A 103 -17.86 6.06 -10.58
CA ALA A 103 -16.48 6.37 -10.28
C ALA A 103 -15.66 5.08 -10.19
N LEU A 104 -14.51 5.02 -10.84
CA LEU A 104 -13.63 3.86 -10.84
C LEU A 104 -12.20 4.26 -10.44
N LYS A 105 -11.60 3.53 -9.50
CA LYS A 105 -10.16 3.58 -9.21
C LYS A 105 -9.56 2.19 -9.36
N VAL A 106 -8.41 2.11 -10.01
CA VAL A 106 -7.71 0.86 -10.28
C VAL A 106 -6.26 1.03 -9.85
N TYR A 107 -5.74 0.01 -9.18
CA TYR A 107 -4.37 -0.04 -8.67
C TYR A 107 -3.70 -1.34 -9.05
N LEU A 108 -2.45 -1.25 -9.47
CA LEU A 108 -1.57 -2.38 -9.70
C LEU A 108 -0.30 -2.18 -8.87
N PHE A 109 0.04 -3.17 -8.06
CA PHE A 109 1.28 -3.22 -7.31
C PHE A 109 2.03 -4.49 -7.67
N ILE A 110 3.31 -4.35 -8.01
CA ILE A 110 4.26 -5.44 -8.18
C ILE A 110 5.22 -5.40 -7.02
N LYS A 111 5.39 -6.55 -6.37
CA LYS A 111 6.17 -6.74 -5.17
C LYS A 111 7.26 -7.79 -5.43
N ASP A 112 8.37 -7.64 -4.73
CA ASP A 112 9.38 -8.69 -4.63
C ASP A 112 8.84 -9.86 -3.80
N GLU A 113 9.00 -11.09 -4.28
CA GLU A 113 8.37 -12.25 -3.64
C GLU A 113 8.88 -12.50 -2.22
N LYS A 114 10.16 -12.22 -1.95
CA LYS A 114 10.82 -12.56 -0.68
C LYS A 114 10.61 -11.49 0.38
N THR A 115 10.76 -10.22 -0.02
CA THR A 115 10.72 -9.07 0.88
C THR A 115 9.34 -8.45 0.95
N GLU A 116 8.43 -8.82 0.06
CA GLU A 116 7.10 -8.23 -0.14
C GLU A 116 7.12 -6.71 -0.43
N LYS A 117 8.30 -6.14 -0.67
CA LYS A 117 8.47 -4.72 -0.97
C LYS A 117 7.87 -4.42 -2.34
N VAL A 118 7.07 -3.35 -2.44
CA VAL A 118 6.59 -2.85 -3.73
C VAL A 118 7.78 -2.32 -4.54
N ILE A 119 7.99 -2.89 -5.72
CA ILE A 119 9.07 -2.52 -6.64
C ILE A 119 8.57 -1.78 -7.88
N ALA A 120 7.31 -1.96 -8.25
CA ALA A 120 6.67 -1.24 -9.35
C ALA A 120 5.17 -1.07 -9.07
N LYS A 121 4.58 0.00 -9.60
CA LYS A 121 3.14 0.27 -9.42
C LYS A 121 2.58 1.08 -10.58
N ASP A 122 1.29 0.98 -10.78
CA ASP A 122 0.52 1.84 -11.68
C ASP A 122 -0.90 2.05 -11.13
N SER A 123 -1.57 3.12 -11.57
CA SER A 123 -2.93 3.45 -11.15
C SER A 123 -3.71 4.14 -12.25
N LEU A 124 -4.99 3.83 -12.34
CA LEU A 124 -5.93 4.44 -13.28
C LEU A 124 -7.17 4.92 -12.53
N GLU A 125 -7.60 6.15 -12.79
CA GLU A 125 -8.83 6.69 -12.23
C GLU A 125 -9.77 7.17 -13.34
N MET A 126 -11.07 6.93 -13.17
CA MET A 126 -12.11 7.44 -14.05
C MET A 126 -13.21 8.09 -13.21
N ASN A 127 -13.71 9.25 -13.66
CA ASN A 127 -14.68 10.07 -12.94
C ASN A 127 -14.24 10.35 -11.48
N SER A 128 -12.96 10.67 -11.27
CA SER A 128 -12.38 10.93 -9.94
C SER A 128 -13.15 11.96 -9.12
N LYS A 129 -13.85 12.91 -9.78
CA LYS A 129 -14.69 13.90 -9.12
C LYS A 129 -15.88 13.30 -8.37
N ASN A 130 -16.40 12.14 -8.81
CA ASN A 130 -17.48 11.42 -8.14
C ASN A 130 -16.97 10.62 -6.93
N PHE A 131 -15.65 10.46 -6.77
CA PHE A 131 -15.04 10.17 -5.46
C PHE A 131 -14.90 11.41 -4.59
N LYS A 132 -14.67 12.58 -5.21
CA LYS A 132 -14.35 13.88 -4.57
C LYS A 132 -15.55 14.79 -4.32
N ASN A 133 -16.63 14.27 -3.75
CA ASN A 133 -17.55 15.15 -3.02
C ASN A 133 -17.03 15.34 -1.58
N ALA A 134 -15.88 16.02 -1.47
CA ALA A 134 -15.42 16.87 -0.36
C ALA A 134 -13.96 17.32 -0.63
N VAL A 135 -13.83 18.59 -1.03
CA VAL A 135 -12.68 19.51 -0.84
C VAL A 135 -11.39 19.30 -1.68
N SER A 136 -10.92 20.45 -2.18
CA SER A 136 -9.83 20.76 -3.10
C SER A 136 -8.43 20.64 -2.49
N TYR A 137 -7.46 20.16 -3.30
CA TYR A 137 -6.03 20.19 -2.99
C TYR A 137 -5.41 21.53 -3.40
N GLU A 138 -4.57 22.09 -2.54
CA GLU A 138 -3.34 22.76 -2.98
C GLU A 138 -2.17 21.77 -2.98
N LYS A 139 -1.23 22.05 -3.87
CA LYS A 139 -0.17 21.17 -4.36
C LYS A 139 1.18 21.66 -3.82
N THR A 140 1.89 20.86 -3.01
CA THR A 140 3.36 20.92 -2.93
C THR A 140 3.98 19.72 -2.20
N THR A 141 4.87 19.03 -2.92
CA THR A 141 6.24 18.64 -2.49
C THR A 141 6.47 17.40 -1.60
N ASN A 142 7.38 16.56 -2.10
CA ASN A 142 8.13 15.43 -1.50
C ASN A 142 7.48 14.04 -1.51
N GLU A 143 7.75 13.32 -2.60
CA GLU A 143 7.38 11.94 -2.90
C GLU A 143 8.03 10.90 -1.95
N GLU A 144 9.07 11.26 -1.21
CA GLU A 144 9.65 10.42 -0.14
C GLU A 144 8.76 10.37 1.12
N ASN A 145 8.00 11.42 1.42
CA ASN A 145 7.05 11.41 2.54
C ASN A 145 5.73 10.70 2.21
N MET A 146 5.47 10.38 0.93
CA MET A 146 4.33 9.54 0.55
C MET A 146 4.54 8.05 0.91
N LEU A 147 5.79 7.63 1.15
CA LEU A 147 6.16 6.23 1.43
C LEU A 147 5.94 5.81 2.89
N MET A 148 5.66 6.75 3.81
CA MET A 148 5.28 6.48 5.20
C MET A 148 3.79 6.66 5.48
N ASN A 149 3.00 7.08 4.49
CA ASN A 149 1.69 7.68 4.74
C ASN A 149 0.50 6.72 4.70
N ASN A 150 0.65 5.40 4.56
CA ASN A 150 -0.49 4.46 4.55
C ASN A 150 -0.08 2.98 4.76
N LEU A 151 0.85 2.69 5.67
CA LEU A 151 1.31 1.32 5.93
C LEU A 151 0.30 0.58 6.84
N VAL A 152 -0.86 0.23 6.26
CA VAL A 152 -1.91 -0.57 6.92
C VAL A 152 -1.67 -2.06 6.65
N ILE A 153 -1.15 -2.75 7.66
CA ILE A 153 -0.80 -4.18 7.62
C ILE A 153 -2.00 -5.01 8.10
N ASN A 154 -2.41 -5.99 7.28
CA ASN A 154 -3.43 -6.97 7.64
C ASN A 154 -2.78 -8.26 8.16
N GLU A 155 -2.97 -8.57 9.43
CA GLU A 155 -2.55 -9.85 10.06
C GLU A 155 -3.77 -10.67 10.51
N THR A 156 -4.95 -10.35 9.99
CA THR A 156 -6.17 -11.12 10.25
C THR A 156 -6.20 -12.41 9.44
N LYS A 157 -6.92 -13.41 9.94
CA LYS A 157 -7.03 -14.73 9.30
C LYS A 157 -8.47 -15.06 8.93
N THR A 158 -9.44 -14.47 9.61
CA THR A 158 -10.85 -14.73 9.37
C THR A 158 -11.47 -13.78 8.36
N ARG A 159 -12.62 -14.21 7.82
CA ARG A 159 -13.42 -13.38 6.92
C ARG A 159 -13.86 -12.07 7.59
N VAL A 160 -14.23 -12.12 8.87
CA VAL A 160 -14.66 -10.93 9.61
C VAL A 160 -13.50 -9.94 9.79
N GLY A 161 -12.30 -10.45 10.08
CA GLY A 161 -11.09 -9.62 10.12
C GLY A 161 -10.76 -8.97 8.78
N ASP A 162 -10.87 -9.72 7.68
CA ASP A 162 -10.66 -9.18 6.34
C ASP A 162 -11.75 -8.17 5.93
N ASP A 163 -13.02 -8.44 6.27
CA ASP A 163 -14.16 -7.54 6.06
C ASP A 163 -13.92 -6.20 6.79
N PHE A 164 -13.49 -6.26 8.06
CA PHE A 164 -13.12 -5.09 8.84
C PHE A 164 -11.92 -4.34 8.22
N TYR A 165 -10.84 -5.03 7.87
CA TYR A 165 -9.66 -4.44 7.24
C TYR A 165 -10.04 -3.67 5.97
N ARG A 166 -10.86 -4.27 5.09
CA ARG A 166 -11.33 -3.64 3.85
C ARG A 166 -12.15 -2.40 4.13
N LYS A 167 -13.07 -2.43 5.11
CA LYS A 167 -13.87 -1.26 5.50
C LYS A 167 -12.99 -0.14 6.04
N LEU A 168 -12.11 -0.43 6.99
CA LEU A 168 -11.19 0.57 7.57
C LEU A 168 -10.30 1.19 6.49
N TYR A 169 -9.65 0.36 5.67
CA TYR A 169 -8.78 0.82 4.60
C TYR A 169 -9.52 1.68 3.56
N SER A 170 -10.76 1.28 3.20
CA SER A 170 -11.61 2.07 2.33
C SER A 170 -11.88 3.45 2.91
N VAL A 171 -12.23 3.55 4.19
CA VAL A 171 -12.50 4.85 4.84
C VAL A 171 -11.24 5.71 4.92
N LEU A 172 -10.08 5.12 5.23
CA LEU A 172 -8.79 5.82 5.20
C LEU A 172 -8.50 6.44 3.82
N MET A 173 -8.67 5.63 2.76
CA MET A 173 -8.42 6.07 1.39
C MET A 173 -9.44 7.09 0.86
N LEU A 174 -10.72 6.93 1.21
CA LEU A 174 -11.78 7.85 0.78
C LEU A 174 -11.61 9.25 1.38
N ASN A 175 -11.12 9.34 2.61
CA ASN A 175 -10.93 10.59 3.31
C ASN A 175 -9.50 11.17 3.15
N ASP A 176 -8.67 10.55 2.31
CA ASP A 176 -7.23 10.85 2.18
C ASP A 176 -6.52 10.97 3.54
N MET A 177 -6.96 10.18 4.53
CA MET A 177 -6.39 10.17 5.87
C MET A 177 -5.04 9.46 5.80
N LYS A 178 -3.99 10.20 6.16
CA LYS A 178 -2.62 9.73 6.15
C LYS A 178 -2.07 9.82 7.55
N PHE A 179 -1.50 8.72 8.01
CA PHE A 179 -0.85 8.63 9.31
C PHE A 179 0.63 8.39 9.09
N GLY A 180 1.48 9.15 9.77
CA GLY A 180 2.94 9.02 9.66
C GLY A 180 3.50 7.81 10.42
N PHE A 181 2.69 6.80 10.68
CA PHE A 181 3.00 5.61 11.47
C PHE A 181 2.35 4.35 10.88
N ARG A 182 2.87 3.19 11.29
CA ARG A 182 2.34 1.89 10.85
C ARG A 182 1.01 1.62 11.53
N ILE A 183 -0.01 1.25 10.75
CA ILE A 183 -1.28 0.74 11.29
C ILE A 183 -1.28 -0.77 11.10
N ARG A 184 -1.52 -1.55 12.15
CA ARG A 184 -1.54 -3.01 12.06
C ARG A 184 -2.83 -3.55 12.66
N ILE A 185 -3.53 -4.39 11.90
CA ILE A 185 -4.76 -5.04 12.33
C ILE A 185 -4.44 -6.50 12.56
N ALA A 186 -4.51 -6.94 13.82
CA ALA A 186 -4.18 -8.30 14.21
C ALA A 186 -5.41 -9.02 14.79
N GLU A 187 -5.47 -10.32 14.55
CA GLU A 187 -6.51 -11.18 15.10
C GLU A 187 -5.91 -12.15 16.12
N LEU A 188 -6.39 -12.07 17.35
CA LEU A 188 -6.03 -12.99 18.40
C LEU A 188 -7.12 -14.05 18.56
N PRO A 189 -6.76 -15.36 18.53
CA PRO A 189 -7.66 -16.38 19.03
C PRO A 189 -7.82 -16.20 20.55
N SER A 190 -9.03 -15.90 21.01
CA SER A 190 -9.33 -15.99 22.44
C SER A 190 -9.67 -17.45 22.78
N THR A 191 -9.41 -17.88 24.00
CA THR A 191 -9.87 -19.20 24.48
C THR A 191 -11.39 -19.27 24.41
N GLY A 192 -11.92 -20.04 23.45
CA GLY A 192 -13.35 -20.20 23.15
C GLY A 192 -13.67 -19.91 21.67
N THR A 193 -14.95 -19.66 21.35
CA THR A 193 -15.41 -19.30 19.98
C THR A 193 -15.28 -17.80 19.67
N ASN A 194 -14.85 -16.99 20.64
CA ASN A 194 -14.81 -15.54 20.51
C ASN A 194 -13.44 -15.09 19.99
N MET A 195 -13.38 -14.55 18.78
CA MET A 195 -12.15 -14.02 18.20
C MET A 195 -12.08 -12.51 18.48
N MET A 196 -10.89 -11.97 18.71
CA MET A 196 -10.69 -10.56 19.02
C MET A 196 -9.79 -9.91 17.98
N LEU A 197 -10.23 -8.77 17.45
CA LEU A 197 -9.45 -7.92 16.57
C LEU A 197 -8.80 -6.81 17.39
N GLN A 198 -7.56 -6.50 17.06
CA GLN A 198 -6.74 -5.48 17.70
C GLN A 198 -6.15 -4.57 16.64
N ILE A 199 -6.14 -3.28 16.95
CA ILE A 199 -5.58 -2.25 16.08
C ILE A 199 -4.40 -1.63 16.79
N PHE A 200 -3.28 -1.60 16.09
CA PHE A 200 -2.05 -1.03 16.58
C PHE A 200 -1.66 0.19 15.77
N ALA A 201 -1.26 1.24 16.47
CA ALA A 201 -0.49 2.34 15.92
C ALA A 201 0.98 2.14 16.34
N ASN A 202 1.84 1.81 15.36
CA ASN A 202 3.15 1.19 15.58
C ASN A 202 3.02 -0.08 16.44
N ASP A 203 3.44 0.00 17.70
CA ASP A 203 3.44 -1.11 18.66
C ASP A 203 2.43 -0.92 19.79
N GLU A 204 1.68 0.18 19.80
CA GLU A 204 0.66 0.49 20.81
C GLU A 204 -0.72 0.02 20.36
N ASN A 205 -1.39 -0.76 21.20
CA ASN A 205 -2.77 -1.18 20.95
C ASN A 205 -3.73 -0.03 21.30
N ILE A 206 -4.34 0.54 20.28
CA ILE A 206 -5.26 1.68 20.42
C ILE A 206 -6.72 1.25 20.56
N LEU A 207 -7.06 0.03 20.11
CA LEU A 207 -8.42 -0.48 20.17
C LEU A 207 -8.43 -2.01 20.07
N SER A 208 -9.24 -2.66 20.91
CA SER A 208 -9.51 -4.10 20.85
C SER A 208 -11.02 -4.34 20.90
N PHE A 209 -11.52 -5.22 20.04
CA PHE A 209 -12.96 -5.50 19.95
C PHE A 209 -13.23 -6.93 19.46
N ALA A 210 -14.43 -7.44 19.75
CA ALA A 210 -14.83 -8.79 19.35
C ALA A 210 -15.08 -8.86 17.83
N ALA A 211 -14.59 -9.90 17.16
CA ALA A 211 -14.86 -10.15 15.75
C ALA A 211 -16.33 -10.57 15.58
N ARG A 212 -17.13 -9.65 15.05
CA ARG A 212 -18.58 -9.80 14.86
C ARG A 212 -18.94 -9.50 13.40
N PRO A 213 -19.67 -10.39 12.71
CA PRO A 213 -19.93 -10.27 11.28
C PRO A 213 -21.00 -9.23 10.92
N GLU A 214 -21.73 -8.68 11.89
CA GLU A 214 -22.79 -7.71 11.65
C GLU A 214 -22.24 -6.41 11.04
N ASP A 215 -22.78 -5.99 9.90
CA ASP A 215 -22.23 -4.89 9.11
C ASP A 215 -22.28 -3.55 9.86
N ASP A 216 -23.40 -3.26 10.52
CA ASP A 216 -23.57 -2.07 11.36
C ASP A 216 -22.55 -2.01 12.50
N TYR A 217 -22.24 -3.18 13.09
CA TYR A 217 -21.23 -3.27 14.13
C TYR A 217 -19.84 -2.96 13.57
N LEU A 218 -19.50 -3.54 12.41
CA LEU A 218 -18.24 -3.28 11.72
C LEU A 218 -18.07 -1.79 11.39
N ASP A 219 -19.13 -1.13 10.93
CA ASP A 219 -19.11 0.31 10.65
C ASP A 219 -18.86 1.15 11.92
N ASP A 220 -19.47 0.77 13.04
CA ASP A 220 -19.27 1.46 14.31
C ASP A 220 -17.86 1.27 14.88
N VAL A 221 -17.29 0.07 14.80
CA VAL A 221 -15.90 -0.14 15.22
C VAL A 221 -14.91 0.54 14.27
N VAL A 222 -15.22 0.68 12.97
CA VAL A 222 -14.40 1.47 12.04
C VAL A 222 -14.37 2.94 12.45
N LYS A 223 -15.52 3.53 12.82
CA LYS A 223 -15.58 4.91 13.34
C LYS A 223 -14.72 5.08 14.59
N GLN A 224 -14.81 4.14 15.52
CA GLN A 224 -14.00 4.14 16.76
C GLN A 224 -12.50 4.00 16.45
N SER A 225 -12.15 3.16 15.49
CA SER A 225 -10.76 2.94 15.06
C SER A 225 -10.15 4.23 14.51
N ILE A 226 -10.89 4.94 13.67
CA ILE A 226 -10.45 6.22 13.11
C ILE A 226 -10.27 7.26 14.21
N ALA A 227 -11.21 7.35 15.15
CA ALA A 227 -11.10 8.25 16.29
C ALA A 227 -9.84 7.95 17.13
N GLY A 228 -9.54 6.67 17.39
CA GLY A 228 -8.34 6.25 18.09
C GLY A 228 -7.05 6.60 17.36
N LEU A 229 -7.01 6.42 16.03
CA LEU A 229 -5.86 6.77 15.19
C LEU A 229 -5.60 8.29 15.18
N ILE A 230 -6.66 9.11 15.11
CA ILE A 230 -6.55 10.57 15.17
C ILE A 230 -6.03 11.02 16.54
N ALA A 231 -6.54 10.44 17.63
CA ALA A 231 -6.08 10.75 18.98
C ALA A 231 -4.59 10.41 19.15
N TYR A 232 -4.17 9.23 18.72
CA TYR A 232 -2.77 8.82 18.76
C TYR A 232 -1.85 9.75 17.94
N ASP A 233 -2.29 10.15 16.74
CA ASP A 233 -1.51 11.08 15.90
C ASP A 233 -1.34 12.44 16.58
N HIS A 234 -2.40 12.96 17.20
CA HIS A 234 -2.35 14.21 17.94
C HIS A 234 -1.37 14.14 19.11
N ASP A 235 -1.43 13.08 19.93
CA ASP A 235 -0.57 12.92 21.11
C ASP A 235 0.91 12.79 20.72
N ARG A 236 1.20 12.09 19.62
CA ARG A 236 2.54 12.03 19.04
C ARG A 236 3.07 13.40 18.64
N GLN A 237 2.26 14.21 17.95
CA GLN A 237 2.68 15.55 17.51
C GLN A 237 2.96 16.51 18.68
N VAL A 238 2.26 16.34 19.81
CA VAL A 238 2.52 17.10 21.04
C VAL A 238 3.85 16.68 21.67
N SER A 239 4.13 15.37 21.72
CA SER A 239 5.39 14.84 22.26
C SER A 239 6.62 15.28 21.47
N ASP A 240 6.55 15.30 20.13
CA ASP A 240 7.67 15.73 19.26
C ASP A 240 8.00 17.23 19.42
N LYS A 241 7.05 18.07 19.83
CA LYS A 241 7.28 19.50 20.11
C LYS A 241 7.91 19.77 21.48
N GLY A 242 7.96 18.76 22.36
CA GLY A 242 8.49 18.87 23.72
C GLY A 242 10.01 18.75 23.86
N PHE A 243 10.72 18.38 22.78
CA PHE A 243 12.17 18.18 22.78
C PHE A 243 12.86 19.19 21.86
N ILE A 244 12.95 20.44 22.30
CA ILE A 244 13.94 21.40 21.79
C ILE A 244 14.89 21.70 22.96
N TYR A 245 16.04 21.04 22.98
CA TYR A 245 17.21 21.42 23.79
C TYR A 245 18.33 21.85 22.85
#